data_AF-A0A2G4IDE3-F1
#
_entry.id   AF-A0A2G4IDE3-F1
#
_cell.length_a   1.000
_cell.length_b   1.000
_cell.length_c   1.000
_cell.angle_alpha   90.00
_cell.angle_beta   90.00
_cell.angle_gamma   90.00
#
_symmetry.space_group_name_H-M   'P 1'
#
loop_
_entity.id
_entity.type
_entity.pdbx_description
1 polymer ?
#
loop_
_entity_poly.entity_id
_entity_poly.type
_entity_poly.pdbx_seq_one_letter_code
_entity_poly.pdbx_strand_id
1 'polypeptide(L)'
;MAAGVVIVLIAFVAGQQLANAPPDVDPAAEATPMAPFAGTAGRAATDITNMSPEEAASRLFDRVMRYANEGKADSANMFAPMAILAYERIGPLDAHARYDIGTVSVVVGDAAASGAQADTILKAQPNHLLGLILAAKAADLRKDASGAAKFRARFGTAAAAERAKGLKEYVDHQDEIKTALGKPRSTTKP
;
A
#
# COMPACT_ATOMS: atom_id res chain seq x y z
N MET A 1 -10.64 -3.35 41.63
CA MET A 1 -10.08 -4.72 41.65
C MET A 1 -11.09 -5.61 40.92
N ALA A 2 -10.87 -6.27 39.79
CA ALA A 2 -9.72 -6.62 38.95
C ALA A 2 -10.21 -6.56 37.46
N ALA A 3 -9.52 -5.93 36.50
CA ALA A 3 -8.32 -6.38 35.79
C ALA A 3 -8.48 -7.76 35.11
N GLY A 4 -8.90 -7.76 33.84
CA GLY A 4 -8.82 -8.92 32.95
C GLY A 4 -7.91 -8.58 31.76
N VAL A 5 -6.68 -9.10 31.79
CA VAL A 5 -5.72 -8.99 30.70
C VAL A 5 -5.80 -10.28 29.88
N VAL A 6 -6.14 -10.16 28.59
CA VAL A 6 -6.00 -11.26 27.62
C VAL A 6 -4.61 -11.16 27.03
N ILE A 7 -3.76 -12.12 27.37
CA ILE A 7 -2.44 -12.31 26.77
C ILE A 7 -2.65 -13.09 25.46
N VAL A 8 -2.44 -12.44 24.32
CA VAL A 8 -2.26 -13.15 23.05
C VAL A 8 -0.76 -13.30 22.81
N LEU A 9 -0.27 -14.52 23.01
CA LEU A 9 1.07 -14.95 22.64
C LEU A 9 1.17 -15.03 21.12
N ILE A 10 1.99 -14.17 20.51
CA ILE A 10 2.43 -14.34 19.13
C ILE A 10 3.79 -15.05 19.19
N ALA A 11 3.83 -16.31 18.74
CA ALA A 11 5.06 -17.08 18.64
C ALA A 11 5.98 -16.46 17.58
N PHE A 12 7.18 -16.06 18.00
CA PHE A 12 8.25 -15.59 17.14
C PHE A 12 9.05 -16.79 16.62
N VAL A 13 9.21 -16.87 15.30
CA VAL A 13 9.97 -17.92 14.61
C VAL A 13 11.47 -17.71 14.86
N ALA A 14 12.13 -18.70 15.48
CA ALA A 14 13.58 -18.77 15.58
C ALA A 14 14.11 -19.72 14.50
N GLY A 15 14.72 -19.16 13.44
CA GLY A 15 15.48 -19.92 12.45
C GLY A 15 16.85 -20.26 13.00
N GLN A 16 17.10 -21.54 13.30
CA GLN A 16 18.45 -22.03 13.60
C GLN A 16 19.15 -22.43 12.29
N GLN A 17 20.22 -21.69 12.00
CA GLN A 17 21.29 -22.09 11.10
C GLN A 17 21.99 -23.34 11.65
N LEU A 18 22.09 -24.41 10.85
CA LEU A 18 23.20 -25.35 10.96
C LEU A 18 23.40 -26.16 9.67
N ALA A 19 24.69 -26.38 9.39
CA ALA A 19 25.29 -27.40 8.54
C ALA A 19 25.46 -27.12 7.03
N ASN A 20 26.69 -26.71 6.73
CA ASN A 20 27.37 -26.84 5.44
C ASN A 20 27.40 -28.30 4.96
N ALA A 21 27.05 -28.52 3.70
CA ALA A 21 27.61 -29.56 2.83
C ALA A 21 27.55 -29.05 1.38
N PRO A 22 28.65 -29.08 0.60
CA PRO A 22 28.59 -28.74 -0.81
C PRO A 22 27.98 -29.91 -1.61
N PRO A 23 26.98 -29.69 -2.47
CA PRO A 23 26.60 -30.67 -3.47
C PRO A 23 27.60 -30.64 -4.64
N ASP A 24 27.99 -31.83 -5.09
CA ASP A 24 28.75 -32.06 -6.31
C ASP A 24 28.13 -31.29 -7.49
N VAL A 25 28.97 -30.56 -8.21
CA VAL A 25 28.60 -29.83 -9.44
C VAL A 25 28.79 -30.74 -10.64
N ASP A 26 27.72 -31.40 -11.07
CA ASP A 26 27.64 -31.95 -12.43
C ASP A 26 27.36 -30.79 -13.41
N PRO A 27 28.21 -30.55 -14.44
CA PRO A 27 28.01 -29.47 -15.39
C PRO A 27 27.10 -29.97 -16.52
N ALA A 28 25.80 -29.93 -16.29
CA ALA A 28 24.80 -29.98 -17.34
C ALA A 28 23.86 -28.79 -17.16
N ALA A 29 24.24 -27.68 -17.79
CA ALA A 29 23.41 -26.50 -17.94
C ALA A 29 22.16 -26.86 -18.76
N GLU A 30 21.02 -26.98 -18.09
CA GLU A 30 19.72 -26.74 -18.72
C GLU A 30 19.18 -25.43 -18.16
N ALA A 31 19.21 -24.40 -18.99
CA ALA A 31 18.45 -23.17 -18.78
C ALA A 31 16.97 -23.56 -18.74
N THR A 32 16.42 -23.69 -17.53
CA THR A 32 14.98 -23.82 -17.35
C THR A 32 14.35 -22.50 -17.79
N PRO A 33 13.51 -22.49 -18.84
CA PRO A 33 12.76 -21.30 -19.20
C PRO A 33 11.87 -20.97 -18.00
N MET A 34 11.88 -19.71 -17.58
CA MET A 34 10.96 -19.18 -16.58
C MET A 34 9.53 -19.48 -17.05
N ALA A 35 8.93 -20.53 -16.48
CA ALA A 35 7.61 -21.00 -16.87
C ALA A 35 6.60 -19.86 -16.66
N PRO A 36 5.65 -19.63 -17.59
CA PRO A 36 4.61 -18.64 -17.38
C PRO A 36 3.82 -19.03 -16.13
N PHE A 37 3.51 -18.04 -15.29
CA PHE A 37 2.70 -18.19 -14.08
C PHE A 37 1.37 -18.91 -14.38
N ALA A 38 1.35 -20.23 -14.24
CA ALA A 38 0.13 -21.05 -14.30
C ALA A 38 -0.45 -21.16 -12.88
N GLY A 39 -1.01 -20.06 -12.39
CA GLY A 39 -1.74 -19.99 -11.12
C GLY A 39 -3.20 -19.60 -11.38
N THR A 40 -4.10 -20.57 -11.28
CA THR A 40 -5.58 -20.43 -11.34
C THR A 40 -6.17 -20.05 -12.70
N ALA A 41 -6.34 -21.06 -13.56
CA ALA A 41 -7.36 -21.06 -14.59
C ALA A 41 -8.75 -20.86 -13.93
N GLY A 42 -9.46 -19.77 -14.24
CA GLY A 42 -10.84 -19.58 -13.81
C GLY A 42 -11.39 -18.14 -13.79
N ARG A 43 -10.54 -17.12 -13.83
CA ARG A 43 -10.97 -15.76 -14.18
C ARG A 43 -10.04 -15.30 -15.29
N ALA A 44 -10.59 -14.96 -16.46
CA ALA A 44 -9.81 -14.38 -17.55
C ALA A 44 -8.88 -13.33 -16.95
N ALA A 45 -7.56 -13.57 -17.03
CA ALA A 45 -6.58 -12.57 -16.69
C ALA A 45 -6.89 -11.39 -17.61
N THR A 46 -7.58 -10.38 -17.07
CA THR A 46 -8.09 -9.26 -17.83
C THR A 46 -6.91 -8.64 -18.56
N ASP A 47 -6.98 -8.59 -19.88
CA ASP A 47 -5.86 -8.14 -20.70
C ASP A 47 -5.60 -6.65 -20.49
N ILE A 48 -4.55 -6.34 -19.73
CA ILE A 48 -4.14 -4.97 -19.36
C ILE A 48 -3.42 -4.29 -20.54
N THR A 49 -2.95 -5.05 -21.53
CA THR A 49 -2.10 -4.52 -22.61
C THR A 49 -2.85 -3.62 -23.58
N ASN A 50 -4.18 -3.71 -23.61
CA ASN A 50 -5.05 -2.95 -24.49
C ASN A 50 -5.83 -1.81 -23.77
N MET A 51 -5.49 -1.49 -22.52
CA MET A 51 -6.13 -0.42 -21.74
C MET A 51 -5.38 0.91 -21.83
N SER A 52 -6.05 2.02 -21.53
CA SER A 52 -5.31 3.26 -21.23
C SER A 52 -4.44 3.09 -19.98
N PRO A 53 -3.37 3.89 -19.82
CA PRO A 53 -2.55 3.87 -18.60
C PRO A 53 -3.37 4.07 -17.31
N GLU A 54 -4.37 4.95 -17.32
CA GLU A 54 -5.26 5.23 -16.19
C GLU A 54 -6.14 4.03 -15.84
N GLU A 55 -6.77 3.41 -16.85
CA GLU A 55 -7.60 2.22 -16.66
C GLU A 55 -6.76 1.03 -16.15
N ALA A 56 -5.55 0.86 -16.70
CA ALA A 56 -4.61 -0.15 -16.25
C ALA A 56 -4.21 0.08 -14.79
N ALA A 57 -3.87 1.33 -14.42
CA ALA A 57 -3.48 1.69 -13.06
C ALA A 57 -4.60 1.42 -12.05
N SER A 58 -5.82 1.89 -12.33
CA SER A 58 -6.99 1.67 -11.48
C SER A 58 -7.28 0.18 -11.26
N ARG A 59 -7.27 -0.63 -12.33
CA ARG A 59 -7.53 -2.08 -12.17
C ARG A 59 -6.44 -2.81 -11.40
N LEU A 60 -5.18 -2.42 -11.61
CA LEU A 60 -4.06 -3.00 -10.88
C LEU A 60 -4.08 -2.60 -9.41
N PHE A 61 -4.41 -1.34 -9.12
CA PHE A 61 -4.63 -0.85 -7.76
C PHE A 61 -5.70 -1.68 -7.05
N ASP A 62 -6.90 -1.79 -7.64
CA ASP A 62 -8.01 -2.56 -7.07
C ASP A 62 -7.63 -4.02 -6.82
N ARG A 63 -6.85 -4.60 -7.74
CA ARG A 63 -6.35 -5.97 -7.61
C ARG A 63 -5.41 -6.12 -6.42
N VAL A 64 -4.45 -5.21 -6.25
CA VAL A 64 -3.51 -5.21 -5.11
C VAL A 64 -4.28 -5.05 -3.80
N MET A 65 -5.16 -4.05 -3.71
CA MET A 65 -5.94 -3.76 -2.51
C MET A 65 -6.84 -4.93 -2.12
N ARG A 66 -7.47 -5.59 -3.11
CA ARG A 66 -8.26 -6.80 -2.88
C ARG A 66 -7.41 -7.94 -2.31
N TYR A 67 -6.28 -8.26 -2.93
CA TYR A 67 -5.41 -9.33 -2.42
C TYR A 67 -4.91 -9.06 -1.01
N ALA A 68 -4.56 -7.81 -0.72
CA ALA A 68 -4.16 -7.39 0.61
C ALA A 68 -5.28 -7.57 1.65
N ASN A 69 -6.49 -7.15 1.32
CA ASN A 69 -7.66 -7.30 2.19
C ASN A 69 -8.04 -8.78 2.40
N GLU A 70 -7.76 -9.65 1.43
CA GLU A 70 -7.92 -11.11 1.55
C GLU A 70 -6.76 -11.80 2.30
N GLY A 71 -5.75 -11.06 2.79
CA GLY A 71 -4.58 -11.61 3.47
C GLY A 71 -3.58 -12.32 2.55
N LYS A 72 -3.71 -12.15 1.23
CA LYS A 72 -2.86 -12.78 0.21
C LYS A 72 -1.66 -11.89 -0.13
N ALA A 73 -0.76 -11.72 0.84
CA ALA A 73 0.39 -10.81 0.74
C ALA A 73 1.27 -11.12 -0.48
N ASP A 74 1.58 -12.39 -0.77
CA ASP A 74 2.40 -12.76 -1.93
C ASP A 74 1.78 -12.32 -3.26
N SER A 75 0.45 -12.42 -3.38
CA SER A 75 -0.26 -11.92 -4.57
C SER A 75 -0.22 -10.40 -4.65
N ALA A 76 -0.44 -9.68 -3.55
CA ALA A 76 -0.31 -8.23 -3.53
C ALA A 76 1.11 -7.78 -3.95
N ASN A 77 2.15 -8.45 -3.43
CA ASN A 77 3.55 -8.20 -3.76
C ASN A 77 3.85 -8.42 -5.24
N MET A 78 3.31 -9.48 -5.85
CA MET A 78 3.48 -9.74 -7.29
C MET A 78 2.84 -8.67 -8.17
N PHE A 79 1.70 -8.11 -7.76
CA PHE A 79 0.98 -7.12 -8.58
C PHE A 79 1.37 -5.66 -8.31
N ALA A 80 1.94 -5.33 -7.15
CA ALA A 80 2.29 -3.96 -6.79
C ALA A 80 3.23 -3.27 -7.79
N PRO A 81 4.35 -3.87 -8.26
CA PRO A 81 5.23 -3.22 -9.24
C PRO A 81 4.52 -2.89 -10.55
N MET A 82 3.58 -3.74 -10.99
CA MET A 82 2.79 -3.49 -12.18
C MET A 82 1.85 -2.29 -11.99
N ALA A 83 1.21 -2.18 -10.81
CA ALA A 83 0.35 -1.04 -10.49
C ALA A 83 1.15 0.27 -10.51
N ILE A 84 2.30 0.30 -9.83
CA ILE A 84 3.18 1.47 -9.76
C ILE A 84 3.63 1.90 -11.17
N LEU A 85 4.10 0.95 -11.98
CA LEU A 85 4.53 1.22 -13.35
C LEU A 85 3.37 1.68 -14.25
N ALA A 86 2.13 1.30 -13.98
CA ALA A 86 0.97 1.80 -14.71
C ALA A 86 0.70 3.27 -14.38
N TYR A 87 0.76 3.66 -13.10
CA TYR A 87 0.65 5.07 -12.72
C TYR A 87 1.76 5.92 -13.32
N GLU A 88 3.01 5.45 -13.30
CA GLU A 88 4.16 6.18 -13.88
C GLU A 88 4.02 6.42 -15.39
N ARG A 89 3.20 5.62 -16.09
CA ARG A 89 2.92 5.76 -17.52
C ARG A 89 1.84 6.78 -17.86
N ILE A 90 1.03 7.22 -16.89
CA ILE A 90 -0.01 8.25 -17.09
C ILE A 90 0.62 9.61 -17.44
N GLY A 91 1.78 9.92 -16.85
CA GLY A 91 2.48 11.19 -17.01
C GLY A 91 2.86 11.81 -15.67
N PRO A 92 2.98 13.15 -15.58
CA PRO A 92 3.28 13.81 -14.33
C PRO A 92 2.29 13.44 -13.22
N LEU A 93 2.81 12.87 -12.13
CA LEU A 93 1.99 12.40 -11.02
C LEU A 93 1.52 13.58 -10.14
N ASP A 94 0.21 13.76 -10.07
CA ASP A 94 -0.44 14.65 -9.12
C ASP A 94 -0.50 14.05 -7.70
N ALA A 95 -1.10 14.77 -6.75
CA ALA A 95 -1.19 14.30 -5.37
C ALA A 95 -2.05 13.04 -5.21
N HIS A 96 -3.05 12.84 -6.08
CA HIS A 96 -3.93 11.68 -6.06
C HIS A 96 -3.19 10.42 -6.52
N ALA A 97 -2.55 10.46 -7.69
CA ALA A 97 -1.76 9.35 -8.21
C ALA A 97 -0.61 8.98 -7.27
N ARG A 98 0.06 9.96 -6.67
CA ARG A 98 1.09 9.71 -5.64
C ARG A 98 0.54 9.03 -4.40
N TYR A 99 -0.66 9.43 -3.99
CA TYR A 99 -1.32 8.80 -2.85
C TYR A 99 -1.67 7.34 -3.12
N ASP A 100 -2.14 7.02 -4.32
CA ASP A 100 -2.46 5.65 -4.72
C ASP A 100 -1.21 4.77 -4.79
N ILE A 101 -0.13 5.25 -5.43
CA ILE A 101 1.18 4.57 -5.43
C ILE A 101 1.64 4.33 -3.98
N GLY A 102 1.60 5.36 -3.14
CA GLY A 102 2.02 5.25 -1.76
C GLY A 102 1.17 4.25 -0.97
N THR A 103 -0.12 4.16 -1.26
CA THR A 103 -1.04 3.20 -0.62
C THR A 103 -0.74 1.77 -1.05
N VAL A 104 -0.44 1.55 -2.34
CA VAL A 104 0.09 0.27 -2.83
C VAL A 104 1.35 -0.11 -2.04
N SER A 105 2.29 0.81 -1.88
CA SER A 105 3.52 0.60 -1.09
C SER A 105 3.22 0.27 0.38
N VAL A 106 2.24 0.92 1.02
CA VAL A 106 1.84 0.59 2.41
C VAL A 106 1.40 -0.87 2.50
N VAL A 107 0.56 -1.29 1.57
CA VAL A 107 -0.05 -2.62 1.56
C VAL A 107 0.99 -3.74 1.43
N VAL A 108 2.05 -3.50 0.66
CA VAL A 108 3.16 -4.44 0.50
C VAL A 108 4.27 -4.27 1.54
N GLY A 109 4.08 -3.38 2.53
CA GLY A 109 5.05 -3.15 3.60
C GLY A 109 6.26 -2.31 3.20
N ASP A 110 6.27 -1.68 2.03
CA ASP A 110 7.34 -0.79 1.59
C ASP A 110 7.16 0.61 2.18
N ALA A 111 7.64 0.77 3.40
CA ALA A 111 7.58 2.03 4.12
C ALA A 111 8.40 3.14 3.46
N ALA A 112 9.50 2.80 2.76
CA ALA A 112 10.38 3.77 2.14
C ALA A 112 9.72 4.39 0.90
N ALA A 113 9.18 3.56 0.01
CA ALA A 113 8.45 4.04 -1.16
C ALA A 113 7.19 4.83 -0.76
N SER A 114 6.43 4.34 0.23
CA SER A 114 5.27 5.05 0.76
C SER A 114 5.64 6.43 1.32
N GLY A 115 6.71 6.49 2.13
CA GLY A 115 7.23 7.73 2.70
C GLY A 115 7.67 8.72 1.64
N ALA A 116 8.35 8.28 0.58
CA ALA A 116 8.81 9.15 -0.51
C ALA A 116 7.65 9.83 -1.27
N GLN A 117 6.54 9.11 -1.48
CA GLN A 117 5.35 9.71 -2.08
C GLN A 117 4.71 10.73 -1.14
N ALA A 118 4.60 10.41 0.15
CA ALA A 118 4.09 11.34 1.16
C ALA A 118 4.94 12.61 1.25
N ASP A 119 6.27 12.48 1.27
CA ASP A 119 7.20 13.61 1.30
C ASP A 119 7.05 14.50 0.08
N THR A 120 6.85 13.92 -1.11
CA THR A 120 6.64 14.70 -2.34
C THR A 120 5.34 15.48 -2.30
N ILE A 121 4.24 14.86 -1.85
CA ILE A 121 2.95 15.52 -1.66
C ILE A 121 3.09 16.67 -0.65
N LEU A 122 3.72 16.42 0.50
CA LEU A 122 3.86 17.39 1.58
C LEU A 122 4.86 18.50 1.29
N LYS A 123 5.84 18.26 0.41
CA LYS A 123 6.73 19.32 -0.09
C LYS A 123 5.95 20.32 -0.96
N ALA A 124 5.04 19.84 -1.80
CA ALA A 124 4.19 20.70 -2.62
C ALA A 124 3.08 21.38 -1.81
N GLN A 125 2.47 20.63 -0.88
CA GLN A 125 1.33 21.07 -0.07
C GLN A 125 1.51 20.59 1.38
N PRO A 126 2.11 21.39 2.27
CA PRO A 126 2.51 20.97 3.62
C PRO A 126 1.41 20.44 4.53
N ASN A 127 0.15 20.79 4.26
CA ASN A 127 -1.02 20.38 5.02
C ASN A 127 -1.92 19.40 4.27
N HIS A 128 -1.49 18.87 3.13
CA HIS A 128 -2.32 17.99 2.30
C HIS A 128 -2.75 16.74 3.07
N LEU A 129 -4.06 16.50 3.14
CA LEU A 129 -4.62 15.48 4.03
C LEU A 129 -4.18 14.06 3.68
N LEU A 130 -4.19 13.73 2.40
CA LEU A 130 -3.74 12.42 1.92
C LEU A 130 -2.23 12.23 2.13
N GLY A 131 -1.44 13.30 2.02
CA GLY A 131 -0.01 13.26 2.30
C GLY A 131 0.27 12.99 3.78
N LEU A 132 -0.48 13.62 4.69
CA LEU A 132 -0.34 13.42 6.14
C LEU A 132 -0.81 12.01 6.57
N ILE A 133 -1.90 11.50 5.99
CA ILE A 133 -2.36 10.12 6.21
C ILE A 133 -1.27 9.13 5.77
N LEU A 134 -0.72 9.32 4.56
CA LEU A 134 0.29 8.44 4.00
C LEU A 134 1.59 8.47 4.82
N ALA A 135 2.04 9.65 5.24
CA ALA A 135 3.22 9.81 6.09
C ALA A 135 3.04 9.11 7.46
N ALA A 136 1.84 9.18 8.05
CA ALA A 136 1.54 8.45 9.27
C ALA A 136 1.63 6.93 9.08
N LYS A 137 1.03 6.39 8.00
CA LYS A 137 1.12 4.96 7.65
C LYS A 137 2.56 4.50 7.42
N ALA A 138 3.36 5.28 6.69
CA ALA A 138 4.77 4.98 6.47
C ALA A 138 5.59 5.01 7.77
N ALA A 139 5.28 5.92 8.70
CA ALA A 139 5.89 5.92 10.04
C ALA A 139 5.47 4.70 10.87
N ASP A 140 4.20 4.29 10.82
CA ASP A 140 3.73 3.08 11.49
C ASP A 140 4.47 1.82 11.00
N LEU A 141 4.66 1.67 9.68
CA LEU A 141 5.41 0.55 9.11
C LEU A 141 6.87 0.51 9.60
N ARG A 142 7.48 1.67 9.81
CA ARG A 142 8.83 1.80 10.39
C ARG A 142 8.86 1.60 11.91
N LYS A 143 7.71 1.35 12.54
CA LYS A 143 7.54 1.32 14.00
C LYS A 143 7.92 2.64 14.68
N ASP A 144 7.82 3.76 13.95
CA ASP A 144 8.04 5.11 14.46
C ASP A 144 6.73 5.71 14.98
N ALA A 145 6.36 5.31 16.20
CA ALA A 145 5.13 5.77 16.84
C ALA A 145 5.12 7.29 17.06
N SER A 146 6.27 7.91 17.33
CA SER A 146 6.37 9.36 17.53
C SER A 146 6.13 10.12 16.23
N GLY A 147 6.76 9.68 15.14
CA GLY A 147 6.54 10.24 13.81
C GLY A 147 5.09 10.09 13.36
N ALA A 148 4.51 8.90 13.52
CA ALA A 148 3.12 8.67 13.17
C ALA A 148 2.16 9.57 13.97
N ALA A 149 2.38 9.73 15.29
CA ALA A 149 1.60 10.63 16.12
C ALA A 149 1.70 12.10 15.66
N LYS A 150 2.90 12.57 15.28
CA LYS A 150 3.11 13.92 14.75
C LYS A 150 2.32 14.17 13.47
N PHE A 151 2.33 13.24 12.53
CA PHE A 151 1.57 13.37 11.27
C PHE A 151 0.06 13.34 11.50
N ARG A 152 -0.43 12.45 12.38
CA ARG A 152 -1.86 12.41 12.76
C ARG A 152 -2.32 13.70 13.45
N ALA A 153 -1.49 14.28 14.33
CA ALA A 153 -1.79 15.54 14.98
C ALA A 153 -1.89 16.69 13.96
N ARG A 154 -0.91 16.80 13.05
CA ARG A 154 -0.95 17.76 11.93
C ARG A 154 -2.18 17.59 11.07
N PHE A 155 -2.56 16.34 10.75
CA PHE A 155 -3.77 16.03 10.00
C PHE A 155 -5.02 16.55 10.73
N GLY A 156 -5.15 16.28 12.03
CA GLY A 156 -6.27 16.77 12.83
C GLY A 156 -6.39 18.30 12.82
N THR A 157 -5.26 19.02 12.93
CA THR A 157 -5.23 20.49 12.86
C THR A 157 -5.61 21.02 11.48
N ALA A 158 -5.16 20.38 10.39
CA ALA A 158 -5.39 20.84 9.03
C ALA A 158 -6.78 20.46 8.47
N ALA A 159 -7.40 19.40 9.00
CA ALA A 159 -8.56 18.74 8.40
C ALA A 159 -9.73 19.67 8.05
N ALA A 160 -10.09 20.61 8.92
CA ALA A 160 -11.23 21.50 8.66
C ALA A 160 -10.95 22.45 7.46
N ALA A 161 -9.81 23.13 7.49
CA ALA A 161 -9.42 24.10 6.47
C ALA A 161 -9.17 23.43 5.11
N GLU A 162 -8.50 22.27 5.11
CA GLU A 162 -8.21 21.53 3.88
C GLU A 162 -9.48 20.94 3.25
N ARG A 163 -10.37 20.35 4.05
CA ARG A 163 -11.64 19.80 3.52
C ARG A 163 -12.53 20.90 2.93
N ALA A 164 -12.49 22.12 3.46
CA ALA A 164 -13.24 23.26 2.93
C ALA A 164 -12.82 23.66 1.50
N LYS A 165 -11.62 23.25 1.05
CA LYS A 165 -11.16 23.49 -0.33
C LYS A 165 -11.90 22.66 -1.37
N GLY A 166 -12.58 21.58 -0.98
CA GLY A 166 -13.37 20.77 -1.89
C GLY A 166 -12.57 20.10 -3.02
N LEU A 167 -11.28 19.81 -2.79
CA LEU A 167 -10.44 19.14 -3.78
C LEU A 167 -11.05 17.78 -4.17
N LYS A 168 -10.97 17.42 -5.46
CA LYS A 168 -11.59 16.20 -5.99
C LYS A 168 -11.09 14.96 -5.24
N GLU A 169 -9.79 14.87 -5.02
CA GLU A 169 -9.16 13.78 -4.29
C GLU A 169 -9.62 13.70 -2.82
N TYR A 170 -10.00 14.81 -2.19
CA TYR A 170 -10.60 14.76 -0.85
C TYR A 170 -12.02 14.24 -0.88
N VAL A 171 -12.75 14.51 -1.97
CA VAL A 171 -14.10 13.96 -2.20
C VAL A 171 -14.01 12.45 -2.42
N ASP A 172 -13.13 12.02 -3.32
CA ASP A 172 -12.92 10.60 -3.65
C ASP A 172 -12.49 9.78 -2.42
N HIS A 173 -11.69 10.38 -1.53
CA HIS A 173 -11.14 9.72 -0.32
C HIS A 173 -11.85 10.13 0.98
N GLN A 174 -13.11 10.61 0.92
CA GLN A 174 -13.80 11.13 2.11
C GLN A 174 -13.91 10.14 3.27
N ASP A 175 -14.16 8.86 2.97
CA ASP A 175 -14.35 7.86 4.01
C ASP A 175 -13.05 7.51 4.72
N GLU A 176 -11.94 7.56 4.01
CA GLU A 176 -10.63 7.44 4.61
C GLU A 176 -10.29 8.64 5.50
N ILE A 177 -10.56 9.87 5.01
CA ILE A 177 -10.38 11.09 5.79
C ILE A 177 -11.24 11.07 7.06
N LYS A 178 -12.50 10.59 6.99
CA LYS A 178 -13.37 10.41 8.17
C LYS A 178 -12.78 9.39 9.14
N THR A 179 -12.32 8.25 8.63
CA THR A 179 -11.68 7.20 9.44
C THR A 179 -10.46 7.74 10.18
N ALA A 180 -9.60 8.50 9.50
CA ALA A 180 -8.43 9.15 10.09
C ALA A 180 -8.79 10.21 11.16
N LEU A 181 -10.00 10.78 11.10
CA LEU A 181 -10.57 11.66 12.13
C LEU A 181 -11.24 10.90 13.29
N GLY A 182 -11.19 9.57 13.31
CA GLY A 182 -11.90 8.74 14.28
C GLY A 182 -13.41 8.71 14.08
N LYS A 183 -13.90 9.10 12.89
CA LYS A 183 -15.33 9.06 12.53
C LYS A 183 -15.66 7.78 11.76
N PRO A 184 -16.87 7.22 11.91
CA PRO A 184 -17.28 6.05 11.13
C PRO A 184 -17.32 6.38 9.64
N ARG A 185 -17.08 5.36 8.80
CA ARG A 185 -17.28 5.44 7.34
C ARG A 185 -18.75 5.70 7.02
N SER A 186 -19.03 6.37 5.91
CA SER A 186 -20.42 6.50 5.43
C SER A 186 -20.99 5.12 5.14
N THR A 187 -22.06 4.73 5.83
CA THR A 187 -22.85 3.54 5.50
C THR A 187 -23.84 3.90 4.39
N THR A 188 -23.35 4.23 3.20
CA THR A 188 -24.23 4.35 2.03
C THR A 188 -24.19 3.02 1.29
N LYS A 189 -25.12 2.13 1.66
CA LYS A 189 -25.44 0.94 0.87
C LYS A 189 -26.32 1.39 -0.31
N PRO A 190 -26.17 0.83 -1.53
CA PRO A 190 -27.24 0.88 -2.52
C PRO A 190 -28.48 0.15 -2.01
#